data_AF-A0A9W7GB20-F1
#
_entry.id   AF-A0A9W7GB20-F1
#
_cell.length_a   1.000
_cell.length_b   1.000
_cell.length_c   1.000
_cell.angle_alpha   90.00
_cell.angle_beta   90.00
_cell.angle_gamma   90.00
#
_symmetry.space_group_name_H-M   'P 1'
#
loop_
_entity.id
_entity.type
_entity.pdbx_description
1 polymer ?
#
loop_
_entity_poly.entity_id
_entity_poly.type
_entity_poly.pdbx_seq_one_letter_code
_entity_poly.pdbx_strand_id
1 'polypeptide(L)'
;MSHSSSRTFVQRSSYLLSSQVSSSFSTLPSVDDLISDDPNNNITEAIRSKVGRNLHLQQNHPLNIIKSTIENHFNSTHSEPFALHDSLSPMVSTKHCFDDLLIPPDHVSRSYSDTYYIDADHCLRTHTSAHQSTLIASGESQFLCTGDVYRRDEIDSSHYPVFHQMEGVKMFPLDTPTKVIEDDLKSVLSGMAKTLFGDVEMRWVDAYFPFTEPSYELEIFFNGEWLEVLGSGVIQQQIIRNAGQGEQPGWAFGLGLERLAMVLFEIPDIRLFWSSDPRFHQQFKSGEIIKFKEYSKYPPVHRDISFWTGGKEFHPNDLCEIVRGVCIEEDLVEKVELIDEFVHPKTKKTSNCFRVTYRSMDRSLTNKEVDDIHFQVRDNAVTDLKIEIR
;
A
#
# COMPACT_ATOMS: atom_id res chain seq x y z
N MET A 1 -18.33 -36.41 -61.90
CA MET A 1 -17.86 -36.16 -60.52
C MET A 1 -16.93 -34.96 -60.54
N SER A 2 -17.48 -33.78 -60.28
CA SER A 2 -16.77 -32.55 -59.90
C SER A 2 -17.82 -31.43 -59.87
N HIS A 3 -18.18 -30.97 -58.68
CA HIS A 3 -18.93 -29.72 -58.51
C HIS A 3 -18.19 -28.90 -57.46
N SER A 4 -17.69 -27.75 -57.89
CA SER A 4 -17.14 -26.70 -57.05
C SER A 4 -18.26 -25.98 -56.31
N SER A 5 -18.06 -25.70 -55.04
CA SER A 5 -18.79 -24.63 -54.35
C SER A 5 -17.87 -23.92 -53.39
N SER A 6 -17.55 -22.68 -53.75
CA SER A 6 -16.91 -21.64 -52.96
C SER A 6 -17.75 -21.36 -51.70
N ARG A 7 -17.09 -21.30 -50.52
CA ARG A 7 -17.73 -20.84 -49.28
C ARG A 7 -17.40 -19.37 -49.04
N THR A 8 -18.47 -18.58 -49.08
CA THR A 8 -18.54 -17.14 -48.83
C THR A 8 -18.32 -16.84 -47.35
N PHE A 9 -17.44 -15.88 -47.06
CA PHE A 9 -17.32 -15.24 -45.75
C PHE A 9 -18.62 -14.48 -45.43
N VAL A 10 -19.27 -14.81 -44.31
CA VAL A 10 -20.42 -14.05 -43.80
C VAL A 10 -19.91 -13.05 -42.77
N GLN A 11 -19.81 -11.81 -43.21
CA GLN A 11 -19.65 -10.63 -42.38
C GLN A 11 -21.03 -10.32 -41.77
N ARG A 12 -21.18 -10.33 -40.44
CA ARG A 12 -22.39 -9.84 -39.76
C ARG A 12 -22.05 -8.58 -38.97
N SER A 13 -22.55 -7.46 -39.45
CA SER A 13 -22.57 -6.17 -38.78
C SER A 13 -23.90 -5.99 -38.03
N SER A 14 -23.78 -5.39 -36.83
CA SER A 14 -24.71 -4.46 -36.16
C SER A 14 -26.16 -4.86 -35.94
N TYR A 15 -26.53 -5.02 -34.66
CA TYR A 15 -27.73 -4.39 -34.09
C TYR A 15 -27.41 -3.82 -32.70
N LEU A 16 -27.44 -2.49 -32.63
CA LEU A 16 -27.64 -1.69 -31.43
C LEU A 16 -29.05 -1.97 -30.90
N LEU A 17 -29.16 -2.26 -29.60
CA LEU A 17 -30.33 -1.94 -28.79
C LEU A 17 -29.85 -1.68 -27.37
N SER A 18 -29.79 -0.39 -27.03
CA SER A 18 -29.60 0.09 -25.67
C SER A 18 -30.74 -0.41 -24.78
N SER A 19 -30.40 -0.94 -23.61
CA SER A 19 -31.27 -0.80 -22.44
C SER A 19 -30.46 -0.07 -21.37
N GLN A 20 -31.03 1.03 -20.92
CA GLN A 20 -30.43 1.99 -20.01
C GLN A 20 -30.21 1.33 -18.65
N VAL A 21 -28.94 1.14 -18.29
CA VAL A 21 -28.52 1.18 -16.89
C VAL A 21 -27.94 2.56 -16.71
N SER A 22 -28.74 3.49 -16.20
CA SER A 22 -28.24 4.76 -15.68
C SER A 22 -27.58 4.47 -14.33
N SER A 23 -26.35 3.94 -14.35
CA SER A 23 -25.50 4.02 -13.17
C SER A 23 -24.90 5.43 -13.17
N SER A 24 -25.26 6.20 -12.14
CA SER A 24 -24.49 7.35 -11.72
C SER A 24 -23.13 6.83 -11.21
N PHE A 25 -22.22 6.50 -12.13
CA PHE A 25 -20.82 6.43 -11.77
C PHE A 25 -20.41 7.87 -11.45
N SER A 26 -20.14 8.16 -10.17
CA SER A 26 -19.28 9.28 -9.84
C SER A 26 -18.01 9.06 -10.66
N THR A 27 -17.73 9.98 -11.57
CA THR A 27 -16.47 9.95 -12.31
C THR A 27 -15.36 10.06 -11.27
N LEU A 28 -14.47 9.06 -11.22
CA LEU A 28 -13.32 9.11 -10.32
C LEU A 28 -12.56 10.42 -10.57
N PRO A 29 -12.04 11.06 -9.50
CA PRO A 29 -11.24 12.28 -9.63
C PRO A 29 -10.08 12.08 -10.59
N SER A 30 -9.61 13.14 -11.25
CA SER A 30 -8.35 13.10 -11.98
C SER A 30 -7.17 13.41 -11.05
N VAL A 31 -5.94 13.13 -11.47
CA VAL A 31 -4.73 13.47 -10.70
C VAL A 31 -4.62 14.98 -10.44
N ASP A 32 -5.20 15.80 -11.32
CA ASP A 32 -5.23 17.26 -11.16
C ASP A 32 -6.24 17.72 -10.10
N ASP A 33 -7.21 16.87 -9.75
CA ASP A 33 -8.26 17.14 -8.76
C ASP A 33 -7.92 16.60 -7.36
N LEU A 34 -6.73 16.02 -7.17
CA LEU A 34 -6.35 15.40 -5.88
C LEU A 34 -6.24 16.38 -4.73
N ILE A 35 -5.90 17.64 -5.02
CA ILE A 35 -5.83 18.72 -4.03
C ILE A 35 -6.96 19.69 -4.36
N SER A 36 -7.88 19.87 -3.42
CA SER A 36 -9.06 20.72 -3.59
C SER A 36 -9.39 21.48 -2.31
N ASP A 37 -10.32 22.44 -2.42
CA ASP A 37 -10.86 23.18 -1.28
C ASP A 37 -11.94 22.40 -0.49
N ASP A 38 -12.15 21.10 -0.78
CA ASP A 38 -13.09 20.27 -0.03
C ASP A 38 -12.64 20.16 1.44
N PRO A 39 -13.55 20.34 2.42
CA PRO A 39 -13.19 20.32 3.84
C PRO A 39 -12.67 18.95 4.33
N ASN A 40 -12.90 17.87 3.58
CA ASN A 40 -12.40 16.53 3.88
C ASN A 40 -11.08 16.23 3.15
N ASN A 41 -10.64 17.09 2.22
CA ASN A 41 -9.38 16.89 1.53
C ASN A 41 -8.21 17.05 2.51
N ASN A 42 -7.34 16.05 2.58
CA ASN A 42 -6.10 16.11 3.37
C ASN A 42 -4.87 15.67 2.57
N ILE A 43 -4.95 15.70 1.24
CA ILE A 43 -3.86 15.33 0.34
C ILE A 43 -2.89 16.51 0.23
N THR A 44 -1.62 16.25 0.49
CA THR A 44 -0.55 17.24 0.34
C THR A 44 0.10 17.13 -1.04
N GLU A 45 0.78 18.19 -1.48
CA GLU A 45 1.58 18.15 -2.72
C GLU A 45 2.66 17.07 -2.67
N ALA A 46 3.19 16.77 -1.47
CA ALA A 46 4.14 15.68 -1.27
C ALA A 46 3.55 14.33 -1.68
N ILE A 47 2.28 14.08 -1.34
CA ILE A 47 1.58 12.84 -1.70
C ILE A 47 1.16 12.85 -3.17
N ARG A 48 0.60 13.96 -3.65
CA ARG A 48 0.24 14.11 -5.07
C ARG A 48 1.42 13.83 -5.99
N SER A 49 2.62 14.29 -5.66
CA SER A 49 3.84 14.08 -6.45
C SER A 49 4.27 12.61 -6.60
N LYS A 50 3.78 11.72 -5.72
CA LYS A 50 4.09 10.29 -5.73
C LYS A 50 3.05 9.48 -6.53
N VAL A 51 1.86 10.03 -6.77
CA VAL A 51 0.81 9.38 -7.58
C VAL A 51 1.27 9.19 -9.02
N GLY A 52 1.09 7.97 -9.54
CA GLY A 52 1.47 7.62 -10.91
C GLY A 52 2.96 7.32 -11.11
N ARG A 53 3.78 7.36 -10.04
CA ARG A 53 5.20 6.93 -10.10
C ARG A 53 5.34 5.44 -10.40
N ASN A 54 4.37 4.63 -9.97
CA ASN A 54 4.21 3.21 -10.30
C ASN A 54 5.52 2.41 -10.23
N LEU A 55 6.22 2.44 -9.10
CA LEU A 55 7.54 1.82 -8.95
C LEU A 55 7.51 0.30 -9.22
N HIS A 56 6.38 -0.34 -8.93
CA HIS A 56 6.11 -1.75 -9.22
C HIS A 56 6.07 -2.08 -10.73
N LEU A 57 5.93 -1.08 -11.61
CA LEU A 57 5.99 -1.22 -13.07
C LEU A 57 7.35 -0.85 -13.67
N GLN A 58 8.24 -0.25 -12.89
CA GLN A 58 9.54 0.19 -13.37
C GLN A 58 10.49 -1.00 -13.53
N GLN A 59 10.93 -1.27 -14.76
CA GLN A 59 11.83 -2.38 -15.04
C GLN A 59 13.10 -2.31 -14.19
N ASN A 60 13.54 -3.46 -13.67
CA ASN A 60 14.67 -3.62 -12.75
C ASN A 60 14.48 -3.01 -11.36
N HIS A 61 13.40 -2.28 -11.08
CA HIS A 61 13.13 -1.81 -9.74
C HIS A 61 12.93 -3.01 -8.80
N PRO A 62 13.46 -3.03 -7.56
CA PRO A 62 13.31 -4.15 -6.64
C PRO A 62 11.85 -4.60 -6.46
N LEU A 63 10.92 -3.66 -6.38
CA LEU A 63 9.48 -3.95 -6.25
C LEU A 63 8.92 -4.63 -7.51
N ASN A 64 9.37 -4.22 -8.70
CA ASN A 64 9.02 -4.88 -9.96
C ASN A 64 9.60 -6.30 -10.01
N ILE A 65 10.83 -6.51 -9.51
CA ILE A 65 11.46 -7.84 -9.45
C ILE A 65 10.66 -8.79 -8.56
N ILE A 66 10.26 -8.36 -7.36
CA ILE A 66 9.43 -9.18 -6.46
C ILE A 66 8.07 -9.46 -7.10
N LYS A 67 7.39 -8.42 -7.60
CA LYS A 67 6.12 -8.55 -8.31
C LYS A 67 6.20 -9.60 -9.42
N SER A 68 7.14 -9.45 -10.35
CA SER A 68 7.27 -10.37 -11.49
C SER A 68 7.66 -11.78 -11.05
N THR A 69 8.44 -11.94 -9.98
CA THR A 69 8.75 -13.27 -9.42
C THR A 69 7.49 -13.97 -8.93
N ILE A 70 6.60 -13.24 -8.23
CA ILE A 70 5.33 -13.77 -7.74
C ILE A 70 4.39 -14.07 -8.90
N GLU A 71 4.20 -13.14 -9.85
CA GLU A 71 3.35 -13.37 -11.03
C GLU A 71 3.78 -14.61 -11.82
N ASN A 72 5.09 -14.79 -12.02
CA ASN A 72 5.65 -15.98 -12.67
C ASN A 72 5.39 -17.26 -11.86
N HIS A 73 5.49 -17.20 -10.52
CA HIS A 73 5.15 -18.33 -9.65
C HIS A 73 3.70 -18.77 -9.87
N PHE A 74 2.74 -17.84 -9.77
CA PHE A 74 1.32 -18.14 -9.94
C PHE A 74 1.01 -18.69 -11.34
N ASN A 75 1.57 -18.08 -12.38
CA ASN A 75 1.40 -18.52 -13.77
C ASN A 75 2.00 -19.91 -14.05
N SER A 76 3.04 -20.31 -13.32
CA SER A 76 3.71 -21.61 -13.51
C SER A 76 3.09 -22.76 -12.70
N THR A 77 2.31 -22.43 -11.66
CA THR A 77 1.80 -23.41 -10.68
C THR A 77 0.31 -23.72 -10.84
N HIS A 78 -0.41 -22.96 -11.65
CA HIS A 78 -1.84 -23.12 -11.89
C HIS A 78 -2.14 -23.51 -13.34
N SER A 79 -3.20 -24.30 -13.55
CA SER A 79 -3.63 -24.71 -14.89
C SER A 79 -4.20 -23.54 -15.69
N GLU A 80 -4.92 -22.65 -15.01
CA GLU A 80 -5.47 -21.42 -15.58
C GLU A 80 -4.65 -20.23 -15.06
N PRO A 81 -4.31 -19.24 -15.91
CA PRO A 81 -3.52 -18.08 -15.48
C PRO A 81 -4.35 -17.14 -14.60
N PHE A 82 -3.67 -16.47 -13.66
CA PHE A 82 -4.28 -15.39 -12.88
C PHE A 82 -4.35 -14.13 -13.75
N ALA A 83 -5.51 -13.46 -13.78
CA ALA A 83 -5.61 -12.14 -14.40
C ALA A 83 -4.71 -11.14 -13.65
N LEU A 84 -3.93 -10.35 -14.37
CA LEU A 84 -2.99 -9.39 -13.77
C LEU A 84 -3.56 -7.97 -13.85
N HIS A 85 -3.77 -7.34 -12.70
CA HIS A 85 -4.25 -5.96 -12.57
C HIS A 85 -3.23 -5.11 -11.81
N ASP A 86 -2.31 -4.49 -12.55
CA ASP A 86 -1.20 -3.72 -11.98
C ASP A 86 -1.25 -2.21 -12.27
N SER A 87 -2.33 -1.78 -12.93
CA SER A 87 -2.49 -0.43 -13.50
C SER A 87 -3.83 0.22 -13.11
N LEU A 88 -4.48 -0.29 -12.05
CA LEU A 88 -5.72 0.29 -11.53
C LEU A 88 -5.42 1.63 -10.83
N SER A 89 -6.32 2.60 -10.99
CA SER A 89 -6.23 3.90 -10.33
C SER A 89 -6.16 3.73 -8.79
N PRO A 90 -5.25 4.44 -8.10
CA PRO A 90 -5.22 4.45 -6.63
C PRO A 90 -6.40 5.22 -6.02
N MET A 91 -7.11 6.03 -6.81
CA MET A 91 -8.30 6.75 -6.36
C MET A 91 -9.50 5.80 -6.37
N VAL A 92 -10.11 5.62 -5.21
CA VAL A 92 -11.25 4.71 -4.99
C VAL A 92 -12.32 5.41 -4.17
N SER A 93 -13.56 4.91 -4.24
CA SER A 93 -14.59 5.35 -3.30
C SER A 93 -14.27 4.84 -1.89
N THR A 94 -14.69 5.57 -0.87
CA THR A 94 -14.62 5.13 0.53
C THR A 94 -15.40 3.83 0.75
N LYS A 95 -16.48 3.63 -0.01
CA LYS A 95 -17.22 2.38 -0.09
C LYS A 95 -16.35 1.19 -0.51
N HIS A 96 -15.60 1.32 -1.60
CA HIS A 96 -14.72 0.25 -2.07
C HIS A 96 -13.53 0.03 -1.12
N CYS A 97 -12.97 1.11 -0.56
CA CYS A 97 -11.86 1.02 0.37
C CYS A 97 -12.26 0.39 1.71
N PHE A 98 -13.50 0.55 2.16
CA PHE A 98 -13.89 0.16 3.52
C PHE A 98 -15.20 -0.63 3.63
N ASP A 99 -16.32 -0.08 3.15
CA ASP A 99 -17.65 -0.67 3.40
C ASP A 99 -17.80 -2.06 2.75
N ASP A 100 -17.31 -2.20 1.52
CA ASP A 100 -17.38 -3.45 0.76
C ASP A 100 -16.59 -4.57 1.42
N LEU A 101 -15.58 -4.21 2.23
CA LEU A 101 -14.71 -5.10 3.00
C LEU A 101 -15.16 -5.26 4.46
N LEU A 102 -16.37 -4.80 4.79
CA LEU A 102 -16.99 -4.91 6.12
C LEU A 102 -16.23 -4.16 7.23
N ILE A 103 -15.37 -3.21 6.87
CA ILE A 103 -14.67 -2.36 7.84
C ILE A 103 -15.72 -1.44 8.50
N PRO A 104 -15.88 -1.38 9.83
CA PRO A 104 -16.90 -0.54 10.46
C PRO A 104 -16.69 0.97 10.24
N PRO A 105 -17.75 1.81 10.26
CA PRO A 105 -17.64 3.27 10.13
C PRO A 105 -16.78 3.95 11.21
N ASP A 106 -16.69 3.37 12.40
CA ASP A 106 -15.91 3.85 13.54
C ASP A 106 -14.51 3.21 13.64
N HIS A 107 -14.10 2.43 12.63
CA HIS A 107 -12.79 1.79 12.60
C HIS A 107 -11.66 2.81 12.41
N VAL A 108 -10.55 2.64 13.14
CA VAL A 108 -9.41 3.58 13.15
C VAL A 108 -8.83 3.83 11.76
N SER A 109 -8.85 2.81 10.86
CA SER A 109 -8.36 2.97 9.49
C SER A 109 -9.14 3.99 8.66
N ARG A 110 -10.33 4.41 9.10
CA ARG A 110 -11.11 5.49 8.47
C ARG A 110 -10.78 6.88 9.04
N SER A 111 -9.88 6.96 10.01
CA SER A 111 -9.46 8.22 10.60
C SER A 111 -8.75 9.09 9.56
N TYR A 112 -9.00 10.40 9.62
CA TYR A 112 -8.24 11.38 8.85
C TYR A 112 -6.75 11.36 9.17
N SER A 113 -6.35 10.85 10.33
CA SER A 113 -4.94 10.71 10.74
C SER A 113 -4.23 9.49 10.12
N ASP A 114 -4.98 8.59 9.48
CA ASP A 114 -4.47 7.32 8.92
C ASP A 114 -4.70 7.23 7.40
N THR A 115 -5.73 7.90 6.87
CA THR A 115 -6.12 7.83 5.45
C THR A 115 -6.03 9.17 4.74
N TYR A 116 -5.62 9.12 3.47
CA TYR A 116 -5.65 10.27 2.55
C TYR A 116 -6.99 10.36 1.81
N TYR A 117 -7.82 11.32 2.21
CA TYR A 117 -9.12 11.62 1.63
C TYR A 117 -9.01 12.70 0.55
N ILE A 118 -9.68 12.44 -0.59
CA ILE A 118 -9.82 13.41 -1.69
C ILE A 118 -11.03 14.30 -1.42
N ASP A 119 -12.13 13.68 -0.98
CA ASP A 119 -13.38 14.28 -0.55
C ASP A 119 -14.09 13.32 0.44
N ALA A 120 -15.36 13.57 0.79
CA ALA A 120 -16.12 12.73 1.70
C ALA A 120 -16.36 11.28 1.19
N ASP A 121 -16.38 11.10 -0.12
CA ASP A 121 -16.77 9.85 -0.80
C ASP A 121 -15.58 9.15 -1.49
N HIS A 122 -14.42 9.80 -1.61
CA HIS A 122 -13.23 9.27 -2.28
C HIS A 122 -11.95 9.42 -1.45
N CYS A 123 -11.05 8.45 -1.60
CA CYS A 123 -9.74 8.43 -0.96
C CYS A 123 -8.69 7.81 -1.89
N LEU A 124 -7.42 7.99 -1.56
CA LEU A 124 -6.36 7.13 -2.07
C LEU A 124 -6.44 5.78 -1.32
N ARG A 125 -6.45 4.67 -2.06
CA ARG A 125 -6.60 3.32 -1.49
C ARG A 125 -5.55 3.05 -0.42
N THR A 126 -5.97 2.56 0.74
CA THR A 126 -5.08 2.19 1.85
C THR A 126 -4.55 0.76 1.73
N HIS A 127 -5.14 -0.03 0.84
CA HIS A 127 -4.74 -1.39 0.53
C HIS A 127 -5.28 -1.82 -0.86
N THR A 128 -4.65 -2.81 -1.50
CA THR A 128 -5.11 -3.36 -2.79
C THR A 128 -6.48 -4.03 -2.72
N SER A 129 -6.94 -4.41 -1.52
CA SER A 129 -8.26 -5.04 -1.29
C SER A 129 -9.42 -4.11 -1.63
N ALA A 130 -9.16 -2.81 -1.79
CA ALA A 130 -10.13 -1.86 -2.28
C ALA A 130 -10.64 -2.19 -3.70
N HIS A 131 -9.93 -3.05 -4.44
CA HIS A 131 -10.36 -3.50 -5.77
C HIS A 131 -11.06 -4.87 -5.76
N GLN A 132 -11.07 -5.58 -4.64
CA GLN A 132 -11.55 -6.96 -4.53
C GLN A 132 -13.02 -7.09 -4.98
N SER A 133 -13.93 -6.30 -4.41
CA SER A 133 -15.35 -6.34 -4.76
C SER A 133 -15.58 -6.00 -6.23
N THR A 134 -14.87 -5.00 -6.76
CA THR A 134 -15.03 -4.56 -8.15
C THR A 134 -14.54 -5.59 -9.17
N LEU A 135 -13.42 -6.26 -8.91
CA LEU A 135 -12.87 -7.28 -9.80
C LEU A 135 -13.72 -8.56 -9.78
N ILE A 136 -14.13 -9.00 -8.59
CA ILE A 136 -15.09 -10.11 -8.43
C ILE A 136 -16.41 -9.79 -9.16
N ALA A 137 -16.93 -8.56 -9.01
CA ALA A 137 -18.15 -8.13 -9.71
C ALA A 137 -18.00 -8.13 -11.24
N SER A 138 -16.80 -7.85 -11.77
CA SER A 138 -16.53 -7.96 -13.21
C SER A 138 -16.44 -9.39 -13.76
N GLY A 139 -16.51 -10.40 -12.88
CA GLY A 139 -16.46 -11.81 -13.25
C GLY A 139 -15.06 -12.43 -13.18
N GLU A 140 -14.08 -11.72 -12.63
CA GLU A 140 -12.75 -12.28 -12.39
C GLU A 140 -12.84 -13.33 -11.26
N SER A 141 -12.46 -14.56 -11.58
CA SER A 141 -12.50 -15.70 -10.65
C SER A 141 -11.13 -16.03 -10.05
N GLN A 142 -10.05 -15.56 -10.66
CA GLN A 142 -8.70 -15.64 -10.11
C GLN A 142 -7.82 -14.53 -10.66
N PHE A 143 -7.26 -13.71 -9.78
CA PHE A 143 -6.52 -12.52 -10.17
C PHE A 143 -5.45 -12.14 -9.17
N LEU A 144 -4.42 -11.46 -9.66
CA LEU A 144 -3.44 -10.72 -8.87
C LEU A 144 -3.66 -9.22 -9.11
N CYS A 145 -3.77 -8.43 -8.04
CA CYS A 145 -3.84 -6.98 -8.09
C CYS A 145 -2.61 -6.39 -7.42
N THR A 146 -1.82 -5.59 -8.15
CA THR A 146 -0.63 -4.94 -7.60
C THR A 146 -0.73 -3.44 -7.75
N GLY A 147 -0.35 -2.69 -6.72
CA GLY A 147 -0.33 -1.24 -6.82
C GLY A 147 0.26 -0.54 -5.61
N ASP A 148 0.55 0.73 -5.81
CA ASP A 148 0.83 1.71 -4.78
C ASP A 148 -0.41 1.94 -3.88
N VAL A 149 -0.21 1.97 -2.58
CA VAL A 149 -1.23 2.20 -1.55
C VAL A 149 -0.74 3.31 -0.62
N TYR A 150 -1.68 4.02 -0.02
CA TYR A 150 -1.43 5.31 0.61
C TYR A 150 -1.93 5.31 2.04
N ARG A 151 -1.05 5.61 3.00
CA ARG A 151 -1.39 5.71 4.42
C ARG A 151 -0.66 6.88 5.05
N ARG A 152 -1.37 7.62 5.90
CA ARG A 152 -0.72 8.57 6.81
C ARG A 152 -0.12 7.74 7.94
N ASP A 153 1.21 7.70 7.97
CA ASP A 153 1.94 6.82 8.89
C ASP A 153 3.14 7.53 9.52
N GLU A 154 3.79 6.88 10.47
CA GLU A 154 5.02 7.34 11.11
C GLU A 154 6.16 7.54 10.10
N ILE A 155 7.18 8.30 10.50
CA ILE A 155 8.41 8.44 9.71
C ILE A 155 9.51 7.66 10.42
N ASP A 156 9.90 6.55 9.82
CA ASP A 156 11.08 5.77 10.17
C ASP A 156 11.62 5.01 8.94
N SER A 157 12.59 4.11 9.14
CA SER A 157 13.22 3.34 8.05
C SER A 157 12.31 2.26 7.42
N SER A 158 11.17 1.94 8.03
CA SER A 158 10.22 0.91 7.59
C SER A 158 8.86 1.45 7.14
N HIS A 159 8.51 2.67 7.55
CA HIS A 159 7.24 3.31 7.23
C HIS A 159 7.42 4.44 6.21
N TYR A 160 6.56 4.44 5.20
CA TYR A 160 6.55 5.44 4.14
C TYR A 160 5.11 5.69 3.69
N PRO A 161 4.72 6.93 3.35
CA PRO A 161 3.31 7.26 3.11
C PRO A 161 2.74 6.62 1.84
N VAL A 162 3.63 6.15 0.96
CA VAL A 162 3.29 5.42 -0.25
C VAL A 162 4.14 4.15 -0.32
N PHE A 163 3.51 2.99 -0.26
CA PHE A 163 4.18 1.70 -0.41
C PHE A 163 3.34 0.82 -1.35
N HIS A 164 3.79 -0.38 -1.67
CA HIS A 164 3.16 -1.20 -2.68
C HIS A 164 2.70 -2.53 -2.10
N GLN A 165 1.50 -2.93 -2.50
CA GLN A 165 0.95 -4.22 -2.14
C GLN A 165 0.69 -5.06 -3.38
N MET A 166 0.70 -6.38 -3.17
CA MET A 166 0.10 -7.34 -4.08
C MET A 166 -0.99 -8.10 -3.33
N GLU A 167 -2.14 -8.21 -3.97
CA GLU A 167 -3.26 -9.04 -3.56
C GLU A 167 -3.45 -10.17 -4.56
N GLY A 168 -3.83 -11.34 -4.06
CA GLY A 168 -4.33 -12.41 -4.89
C GLY A 168 -5.66 -12.94 -4.38
N VAL A 169 -6.54 -13.26 -5.31
CA VAL A 169 -7.87 -13.83 -5.05
C VAL A 169 -8.07 -15.04 -5.94
N LYS A 170 -8.71 -16.07 -5.38
CA LYS A 170 -9.16 -17.24 -6.13
C LYS A 170 -10.52 -17.71 -5.62
N MET A 171 -11.48 -17.80 -6.52
CA MET A 171 -12.84 -18.27 -6.29
C MET A 171 -12.96 -19.76 -6.61
N PHE A 172 -13.89 -20.43 -5.94
CA PHE A 172 -14.09 -21.88 -6.04
C PHE A 172 -15.55 -22.22 -6.39
N PRO A 173 -15.81 -23.42 -6.91
CA PRO A 173 -17.17 -23.94 -7.05
C PRO A 173 -17.94 -23.89 -5.72
N LEU A 174 -19.24 -23.61 -5.79
CA LEU A 174 -20.13 -23.39 -4.64
C LEU A 174 -20.00 -24.43 -3.52
N ASP A 175 -19.91 -25.71 -3.88
CA ASP A 175 -19.91 -26.83 -2.92
C ASP A 175 -18.50 -27.19 -2.41
N THR A 176 -17.50 -26.35 -2.66
CA THR A 176 -16.11 -26.61 -2.23
C THR A 176 -16.00 -26.47 -0.71
N PRO A 177 -15.59 -27.53 0.03
CA PRO A 177 -15.46 -27.44 1.48
C PRO A 177 -14.39 -26.43 1.89
N THR A 178 -14.64 -25.64 2.94
CA THR A 178 -13.68 -24.64 3.47
C THR A 178 -12.28 -25.22 3.68
N LYS A 179 -12.18 -26.44 4.19
CA LYS A 179 -10.88 -27.11 4.39
C LYS A 179 -10.08 -27.28 3.09
N VAL A 180 -10.74 -27.57 1.96
CA VAL A 180 -10.08 -27.67 0.64
C VAL A 180 -9.56 -26.31 0.19
N ILE A 181 -10.32 -25.24 0.46
CA ILE A 181 -9.95 -23.86 0.13
C ILE A 181 -8.73 -23.42 0.96
N GLU A 182 -8.73 -23.74 2.26
CA GLU A 182 -7.59 -23.48 3.13
C GLU A 182 -6.34 -24.26 2.72
N ASP A 183 -6.48 -25.54 2.38
CA ASP A 183 -5.35 -26.37 1.96
C ASP A 183 -4.77 -25.88 0.62
N ASP A 184 -5.62 -25.42 -0.32
CA ASP A 184 -5.19 -24.77 -1.56
C ASP A 184 -4.43 -23.45 -1.28
N LEU A 185 -5.02 -22.56 -0.46
CA LEU A 185 -4.40 -21.30 -0.04
C LEU A 185 -3.00 -21.54 0.57
N LYS A 186 -2.93 -22.43 1.57
CA LYS A 186 -1.68 -22.72 2.29
C LYS A 186 -0.64 -23.35 1.37
N SER A 187 -1.05 -24.24 0.47
CA SER A 187 -0.17 -24.87 -0.51
C SER A 187 0.45 -23.83 -1.46
N VAL A 188 -0.39 -22.99 -2.07
CA VAL A 188 0.02 -21.96 -3.03
C VAL A 188 0.98 -20.96 -2.39
N LEU A 189 0.63 -20.43 -1.22
CA LEU A 189 1.44 -19.41 -0.55
C LEU A 189 2.74 -19.96 0.03
N SER A 190 2.75 -21.21 0.52
CA SER A 190 4.01 -21.89 0.88
C SER A 190 4.91 -22.07 -0.32
N GLY A 191 4.34 -22.39 -1.50
CA GLY A 191 5.06 -22.44 -2.77
C GLY A 191 5.68 -21.09 -3.15
N MET A 192 4.91 -20.02 -3.04
CA MET A 192 5.37 -18.66 -3.33
C MET A 192 6.52 -18.25 -2.39
N ALA A 193 6.38 -18.49 -1.09
CA ALA A 193 7.43 -18.22 -0.12
C ALA A 193 8.71 -19.02 -0.43
N LYS A 194 8.59 -20.29 -0.84
CA LYS A 194 9.76 -21.08 -1.29
C LYS A 194 10.40 -20.52 -2.56
N THR A 195 9.61 -20.02 -3.50
CA THR A 195 10.14 -19.38 -4.71
C THR A 195 10.93 -18.11 -4.39
N LEU A 196 10.49 -17.32 -3.40
CA LEU A 196 11.14 -16.07 -3.01
C LEU A 196 12.37 -16.28 -2.11
N PHE A 197 12.24 -17.11 -1.08
CA PHE A 197 13.22 -17.23 0.00
C PHE A 197 14.07 -18.52 -0.07
N GLY A 198 13.73 -19.44 -0.96
CA GLY A 198 14.34 -20.78 -1.01
C GLY A 198 13.76 -21.73 0.03
N ASP A 199 14.55 -22.71 0.45
CA ASP A 199 14.12 -23.69 1.45
C ASP A 199 14.24 -23.08 2.86
N VAL A 200 13.13 -22.50 3.33
CA VAL A 200 13.01 -21.85 4.65
C VAL A 200 11.99 -22.56 5.53
N GLU A 201 12.17 -22.48 6.84
CA GLU A 201 11.17 -22.95 7.80
C GLU A 201 9.96 -22.01 7.79
N MET A 202 8.76 -22.57 7.85
CA MET A 202 7.50 -21.83 7.73
C MET A 202 6.53 -22.22 8.82
N ARG A 203 5.73 -21.26 9.30
CA ARG A 203 4.59 -21.53 10.18
C ARG A 203 3.39 -20.69 9.78
N TRP A 204 2.22 -21.26 10.00
CA TRP A 204 0.93 -20.58 9.85
C TRP A 204 0.47 -20.14 11.22
N VAL A 205 0.19 -18.84 11.37
CA VAL A 205 -0.31 -18.24 12.60
C VAL A 205 -1.77 -17.87 12.38
N ASP A 206 -2.65 -18.26 13.32
CA ASP A 206 -4.05 -17.85 13.27
C ASP A 206 -4.13 -16.33 13.53
N ALA A 207 -4.83 -15.61 12.64
CA ALA A 207 -4.95 -14.17 12.67
C ALA A 207 -6.43 -13.74 12.66
N TYR A 208 -6.68 -12.44 12.58
CA TYR A 208 -8.03 -11.89 12.40
C TYR A 208 -7.99 -10.73 11.41
N PHE A 209 -8.77 -10.85 10.32
CA PHE A 209 -9.02 -9.74 9.39
C PHE A 209 -10.54 -9.58 9.17
N PRO A 210 -11.10 -8.37 9.16
CA PRO A 210 -12.55 -8.16 8.96
C PRO A 210 -13.12 -8.76 7.67
N PHE A 211 -12.27 -9.01 6.68
CA PHE A 211 -12.64 -9.48 5.34
C PHE A 211 -12.34 -10.97 5.07
N THR A 212 -11.75 -11.70 6.03
CA THR A 212 -11.59 -13.16 5.92
C THR A 212 -11.96 -13.90 7.20
N GLU A 213 -12.37 -15.16 7.09
CA GLU A 213 -12.64 -16.07 8.20
C GLU A 213 -12.69 -17.53 7.67
N PRO A 214 -11.79 -18.44 8.11
CA PRO A 214 -10.64 -18.18 8.99
C PRO A 214 -9.54 -17.36 8.31
N SER A 215 -8.75 -16.66 9.14
CA SER A 215 -7.62 -15.82 8.72
C SER A 215 -6.29 -16.40 9.19
N TYR A 216 -5.25 -16.22 8.39
CA TYR A 216 -3.90 -16.70 8.67
C TYR A 216 -2.83 -15.71 8.25
N GLU A 217 -1.77 -15.63 9.03
CA GLU A 217 -0.48 -15.07 8.63
C GLU A 217 0.49 -16.20 8.29
N LEU A 218 1.27 -16.01 7.22
CA LEU A 218 2.40 -16.88 6.91
C LEU A 218 3.67 -16.22 7.43
N GLU A 219 4.34 -16.89 8.36
CA GLU A 219 5.66 -16.47 8.83
C GLU A 219 6.75 -17.44 8.38
N ILE A 220 7.94 -16.90 8.10
CA ILE A 220 9.13 -17.67 7.74
C ILE A 220 10.26 -17.40 8.72
N PHE A 221 11.07 -18.41 9.01
CA PHE A 221 12.31 -18.21 9.76
C PHE A 221 13.43 -17.82 8.79
N PHE A 222 13.83 -16.55 8.84
CA PHE A 222 14.82 -15.99 7.92
C PHE A 222 15.78 -15.08 8.69
N ASN A 223 17.08 -15.16 8.39
CA ASN A 223 18.12 -14.38 9.07
C ASN A 223 18.12 -14.43 10.62
N GLY A 224 17.60 -15.52 11.21
CA GLY A 224 17.62 -15.74 12.66
C GLY A 224 16.37 -15.27 13.40
N GLU A 225 15.36 -14.77 12.68
CA GLU A 225 14.09 -14.30 13.26
C GLU A 225 12.88 -14.80 12.46
N TRP A 226 11.71 -14.78 13.10
CA TRP A 226 10.44 -15.05 12.42
C TRP A 226 9.94 -13.77 11.76
N LEU A 227 9.72 -13.84 10.45
CA LEU A 227 9.24 -12.75 9.62
C LEU A 227 7.85 -13.06 9.08
N GLU A 228 6.89 -12.19 9.37
CA GLU A 228 5.57 -12.18 8.73
C GLU A 228 5.70 -11.77 7.24
N VAL A 229 5.28 -12.66 6.35
CA VAL A 229 5.37 -12.48 4.89
C VAL A 229 4.10 -11.84 4.33
N LEU A 230 2.94 -12.26 4.84
CA LEU A 230 1.62 -11.90 4.31
C LEU A 230 0.50 -12.23 5.30
N GLY A 231 -0.64 -11.57 5.10
CA GLY A 231 -1.94 -11.95 5.67
C GLY A 231 -2.83 -12.61 4.60
N SER A 232 -3.66 -13.57 4.99
CA SER A 232 -4.50 -14.35 4.09
C SER A 232 -5.72 -14.94 4.79
N GLY A 233 -6.65 -15.51 4.02
CA GLY A 233 -7.76 -16.26 4.59
C GLY A 233 -8.86 -16.59 3.59
N VAL A 234 -9.90 -17.24 4.07
CA VAL A 234 -11.12 -17.50 3.30
C VAL A 234 -11.96 -16.23 3.30
N ILE A 235 -12.33 -15.69 2.14
CA ILE A 235 -13.05 -14.42 1.99
C ILE A 235 -14.40 -14.52 2.70
N GLN A 236 -14.76 -13.50 3.48
CA GLN A 236 -16.09 -13.46 4.09
C GLN A 236 -17.19 -13.43 3.02
N GLN A 237 -18.16 -14.33 3.14
CA GLN A 237 -19.22 -14.49 2.14
C GLN A 237 -19.99 -13.20 1.85
N GLN A 238 -20.13 -12.32 2.85
CA GLN A 238 -20.82 -11.05 2.67
C GLN A 238 -20.12 -10.13 1.66
N ILE A 239 -18.79 -10.19 1.52
CA ILE A 239 -18.04 -9.42 0.53
C ILE A 239 -18.37 -9.90 -0.88
N ILE A 240 -18.42 -11.20 -1.07
CA ILE A 240 -18.75 -11.83 -2.36
C ILE A 240 -20.20 -11.52 -2.76
N ARG A 241 -21.12 -11.50 -1.77
CA ARG A 241 -22.50 -11.03 -1.97
C ARG A 241 -22.57 -9.56 -2.34
N ASN A 242 -21.79 -8.70 -1.67
CA ASN A 242 -21.71 -7.27 -2.00
C ASN A 242 -21.20 -7.05 -3.44
N ALA A 243 -20.32 -7.94 -3.93
CA ALA A 243 -19.85 -7.97 -5.32
C ALA A 243 -20.85 -8.57 -6.33
N GLY A 244 -22.00 -9.09 -5.89
CA GLY A 244 -23.04 -9.64 -6.76
C GLY A 244 -22.78 -11.03 -7.32
N GLN A 245 -21.78 -11.78 -6.82
CA GLN A 245 -21.39 -13.12 -7.31
C GLN A 245 -22.03 -14.30 -6.53
N GLY A 246 -22.98 -14.02 -5.65
CA GLY A 246 -23.74 -15.06 -4.93
C GLY A 246 -22.97 -15.72 -3.79
N GLU A 247 -22.98 -17.06 -3.76
CA GLU A 247 -22.49 -17.87 -2.63
C GLU A 247 -21.16 -18.60 -2.93
N GLN A 248 -20.50 -18.30 -4.05
CA GLN A 248 -19.21 -18.93 -4.35
C GLN A 248 -18.19 -18.58 -3.25
N PRO A 249 -17.46 -19.57 -2.69
CA PRO A 249 -16.42 -19.27 -1.72
C PRO A 249 -15.10 -18.93 -2.44
N GLY A 250 -14.19 -18.27 -1.73
CA GLY A 250 -12.88 -17.90 -2.25
C GLY A 250 -11.86 -17.70 -1.15
N TRP A 251 -10.58 -17.70 -1.49
CA TRP A 251 -9.53 -17.20 -0.61
C TRP A 251 -8.93 -15.92 -1.16
N ALA A 252 -8.36 -15.11 -0.26
CA ALA A 252 -7.57 -13.94 -0.59
C ALA A 252 -6.26 -13.92 0.21
N PHE A 253 -5.24 -13.26 -0.32
CA PHE A 253 -4.06 -12.85 0.43
C PHE A 253 -3.63 -11.43 0.07
N GLY A 254 -2.91 -10.78 0.96
CA GLY A 254 -2.27 -9.49 0.74
C GLY A 254 -0.86 -9.48 1.31
N LEU A 255 0.08 -8.90 0.57
CA LEU A 255 1.48 -8.77 0.98
C LEU A 255 2.04 -7.39 0.65
N GLY A 256 2.98 -6.92 1.45
CA GLY A 256 3.72 -5.68 1.21
C GLY A 256 5.01 -5.94 0.43
N LEU A 257 5.15 -5.35 -0.75
CA LEU A 257 6.31 -5.57 -1.62
C LEU A 257 7.60 -5.00 -1.01
N GLU A 258 7.53 -3.85 -0.34
CA GLU A 258 8.67 -3.23 0.33
C GLU A 258 9.19 -4.10 1.46
N ARG A 259 8.32 -4.65 2.31
CA ARG A 259 8.74 -5.53 3.41
C ARG A 259 9.50 -6.74 2.89
N LEU A 260 8.99 -7.39 1.83
CA LEU A 260 9.68 -8.51 1.19
C LEU A 260 10.99 -8.07 0.54
N ALA A 261 11.00 -6.95 -0.19
CA ALA A 261 12.18 -6.45 -0.87
C ALA A 261 13.28 -6.02 0.12
N MET A 262 12.93 -5.36 1.23
CA MET A 262 13.88 -4.98 2.26
C MET A 262 14.61 -6.18 2.84
N VAL A 263 13.90 -7.29 3.06
CA VAL A 263 14.49 -8.53 3.57
C VAL A 263 15.30 -9.26 2.49
N LEU A 264 14.71 -9.48 1.31
CA LEU A 264 15.31 -10.27 0.23
C LEU A 264 16.55 -9.61 -0.39
N PHE A 265 16.51 -8.28 -0.52
CA PHE A 265 17.62 -7.50 -1.04
C PHE A 265 18.48 -6.89 0.06
N GLU A 266 18.18 -7.07 1.36
CA GLU A 266 18.87 -6.40 2.47
C GLU A 266 18.91 -4.86 2.33
N ILE A 267 17.78 -4.27 1.90
CA ILE A 267 17.64 -2.81 1.77
C ILE A 267 17.28 -2.25 3.16
N PRO A 268 18.14 -1.40 3.77
CA PRO A 268 18.01 -1.02 5.18
C PRO A 268 16.96 0.05 5.47
N ASP A 269 16.48 0.75 4.43
CA ASP A 269 15.60 1.90 4.58
C ASP A 269 14.67 2.04 3.37
N ILE A 270 13.37 2.13 3.63
CA ILE A 270 12.30 2.21 2.63
C ILE A 270 12.44 3.42 1.68
N ARG A 271 13.08 4.51 2.13
CA ARG A 271 13.33 5.71 1.29
C ARG A 271 14.19 5.39 0.07
N LEU A 272 15.01 4.33 0.13
CA LEU A 272 15.87 3.93 -0.99
C LEU A 272 15.08 3.53 -2.24
N PHE A 273 13.88 2.95 -2.10
CA PHE A 273 13.01 2.65 -3.25
C PHE A 273 12.59 3.92 -4.01
N TRP A 274 12.55 5.06 -3.33
CA TRP A 274 12.16 6.34 -3.90
C TRP A 274 13.34 7.20 -4.35
N SER A 275 14.57 6.78 -4.06
CA SER A 275 15.79 7.50 -4.43
C SER A 275 15.90 7.67 -5.94
N SER A 276 16.51 8.77 -6.39
CA SER A 276 16.92 8.95 -7.78
C SER A 276 18.40 8.61 -8.01
N ASP A 277 19.12 8.16 -6.97
CA ASP A 277 20.55 7.90 -7.03
C ASP A 277 20.87 6.68 -7.91
N PRO A 278 21.66 6.85 -8.99
CA PRO A 278 22.05 5.74 -9.86
C PRO A 278 22.77 4.60 -9.14
N ARG A 279 23.47 4.86 -8.03
CA ARG A 279 24.19 3.86 -7.21
C ARG A 279 23.23 2.85 -6.58
N PHE A 280 21.96 3.22 -6.35
CA PHE A 280 20.92 2.29 -5.94
C PHE A 280 20.41 1.49 -7.14
N HIS A 281 19.90 2.17 -8.17
CA HIS A 281 19.24 1.55 -9.31
C HIS A 281 20.12 0.60 -10.13
N GLN A 282 21.41 0.91 -10.27
CA GLN A 282 22.35 0.11 -11.06
C GLN A 282 22.69 -1.25 -10.43
N GLN A 283 22.29 -1.49 -9.18
CA GLN A 283 22.53 -2.78 -8.52
C GLN A 283 21.50 -3.84 -8.93
N PHE A 284 20.29 -3.45 -9.35
CA PHE A 284 19.19 -4.38 -9.55
C PHE A 284 18.98 -4.72 -11.02
N LYS A 285 18.50 -5.94 -11.26
CA LYS A 285 18.20 -6.45 -12.59
C LYS A 285 17.05 -7.44 -12.55
N SER A 286 16.16 -7.36 -13.54
CA SER A 286 15.01 -8.27 -13.66
C SER A 286 15.41 -9.74 -13.54
N GLY A 287 14.70 -10.47 -12.66
CA GLY A 287 14.91 -11.91 -12.43
C GLY A 287 16.04 -12.25 -11.45
N GLU A 288 16.72 -11.25 -10.87
CA GLU A 288 17.82 -11.46 -9.92
C GLU A 288 17.47 -10.86 -8.56
N ILE A 289 17.43 -11.69 -7.52
CA ILE A 289 17.35 -11.25 -6.12
C ILE A 289 18.77 -11.25 -5.57
N ILE A 290 19.34 -10.07 -5.37
CA ILE A 290 20.72 -9.90 -4.91
C ILE A 290 20.77 -9.05 -3.65
N LYS A 291 21.80 -9.25 -2.82
CA LYS A 291 22.03 -8.38 -1.66
C LYS A 291 22.49 -7.00 -2.13
N PHE A 292 21.75 -5.98 -1.71
CA PHE A 292 22.08 -4.57 -1.89
C PHE A 292 23.40 -4.27 -1.16
N LYS A 293 24.30 -3.58 -1.85
CA LYS A 293 25.54 -3.09 -1.26
C LYS A 293 25.32 -1.64 -0.85
N GLU A 294 25.18 -1.44 0.44
CA GLU A 294 25.10 -0.10 1.02
C GLU A 294 26.32 0.74 0.61
N TYR A 295 26.05 1.99 0.24
CA TYR A 295 27.08 3.01 0.13
C TYR A 295 27.28 3.72 1.47
N SER A 296 28.35 4.52 1.60
CA SER A 296 28.73 5.20 2.84
C SER A 296 27.55 5.97 3.47
N LYS A 297 27.27 5.70 4.74
CA LYS A 297 26.27 6.44 5.52
C LYS A 297 26.80 7.82 5.90
N TYR A 298 25.95 8.82 5.79
CA TYR A 298 26.24 10.19 6.23
C TYR A 298 25.76 10.41 7.66
N PRO A 299 26.46 11.25 8.45
CA PRO A 299 26.08 11.51 9.84
C PRO A 299 24.69 12.18 9.91
N PRO A 300 23.84 11.79 10.88
CA PRO A 300 22.56 12.46 11.10
C PRO A 300 22.75 13.84 11.76
N VAL A 301 21.75 14.69 11.58
CA VAL A 301 21.57 15.93 12.32
C VAL A 301 20.23 15.88 13.04
N HIS A 302 20.21 16.11 14.35
CA HIS A 302 18.99 16.03 15.16
C HIS A 302 18.47 17.43 15.51
N ARG A 303 17.16 17.61 15.47
CA ARG A 303 16.47 18.78 16.02
C ARG A 303 15.23 18.34 16.77
N ASP A 304 14.97 19.01 17.89
CA ASP A 304 13.83 18.71 18.74
C ASP A 304 12.79 19.83 18.59
N ILE A 305 11.51 19.46 18.48
CA ILE A 305 10.37 20.38 18.46
C ILE A 305 9.48 20.09 19.67
N SER A 306 9.37 21.06 20.57
CA SER A 306 8.50 21.00 21.74
C SER A 306 7.29 21.92 21.54
N PHE A 307 6.09 21.45 21.89
CA PHE A 307 4.87 22.26 21.80
C PHE A 307 3.78 21.78 22.74
N TRP A 308 2.88 22.69 23.08
CA TRP A 308 1.64 22.40 23.78
C TRP A 308 0.53 22.05 22.80
N THR A 309 -0.18 20.95 23.06
CA THR A 309 -1.46 20.67 22.41
C THR A 309 -2.53 21.47 23.13
N GLY A 310 -3.22 22.36 22.42
CA GLY A 310 -4.17 23.32 22.99
C GLY A 310 -5.49 22.72 23.52
N GLY A 311 -5.45 21.51 24.11
CA GLY A 311 -6.63 20.74 24.51
C GLY A 311 -7.37 20.09 23.35
N LYS A 312 -6.80 20.12 22.14
CA LYS A 312 -7.29 19.40 20.96
C LYS A 312 -6.60 18.05 20.86
N GLU A 313 -7.30 17.10 20.24
CA GLU A 313 -6.71 15.85 19.79
C GLU A 313 -5.60 16.16 18.78
N PHE A 314 -4.44 15.54 18.99
CA PHE A 314 -3.25 15.67 18.15
C PHE A 314 -2.78 14.27 17.83
N HIS A 315 -2.58 13.97 16.55
CA HIS A 315 -2.01 12.70 16.13
C HIS A 315 -0.55 12.91 15.66
N PRO A 316 0.41 12.03 16.02
CA PRO A 316 1.79 12.12 15.54
C PRO A 316 1.91 12.19 14.00
N ASN A 317 1.00 11.52 13.29
CA ASN A 317 0.95 11.54 11.82
C ASN A 317 0.67 12.95 11.26
N ASP A 318 0.03 13.84 12.03
CA ASP A 318 -0.16 15.23 11.63
C ASP A 318 1.16 15.99 11.57
N LEU A 319 2.05 15.77 12.55
CA LEU A 319 3.41 16.32 12.48
C LEU A 319 4.22 15.66 11.36
N CYS A 320 4.06 14.35 11.15
CA CYS A 320 4.75 13.65 10.05
C CYS A 320 4.37 14.23 8.68
N GLU A 321 3.11 14.60 8.45
CA GLU A 321 2.70 15.26 7.20
C GLU A 321 3.32 16.64 7.01
N ILE A 322 3.41 17.45 8.08
CA ILE A 322 4.12 18.74 8.01
C ILE A 322 5.59 18.53 7.63
N VAL A 323 6.24 17.56 8.27
CA VAL A 323 7.65 17.23 8.03
C VAL A 323 7.87 16.75 6.59
N ARG A 324 7.02 15.86 6.08
CA ARG A 324 7.04 15.40 4.67
C ARG A 324 6.80 16.54 3.70
N GLY A 325 5.84 17.42 3.99
CA GLY A 325 5.52 18.57 3.14
C GLY A 325 6.69 19.55 2.99
N VAL A 326 7.40 19.84 4.08
CA VAL A 326 8.59 20.71 4.04
C VAL A 326 9.76 20.03 3.31
N CYS A 327 9.89 18.71 3.42
CA CYS A 327 10.98 17.95 2.81
C CYS A 327 10.59 17.29 1.47
N ILE A 328 9.66 17.89 0.71
CA ILE A 328 9.14 17.28 -0.53
C ILE A 328 10.20 17.06 -1.61
N GLU A 329 11.19 17.96 -1.72
CA GLU A 329 12.20 17.91 -2.78
C GLU A 329 13.29 16.85 -2.55
N GLU A 330 13.64 16.62 -1.28
CA GLU A 330 14.67 15.68 -0.86
C GLU A 330 14.13 14.90 0.35
N ASP A 331 14.07 13.56 0.29
CA ASP A 331 13.60 12.67 1.38
C ASP A 331 14.59 12.64 2.56
N LEU A 332 14.81 13.80 3.19
CA LEU A 332 15.88 14.11 4.14
C LEU A 332 15.62 13.64 5.56
N VAL A 333 14.39 13.26 5.89
CA VAL A 333 14.03 12.88 7.26
C VAL A 333 14.02 11.36 7.38
N GLU A 334 14.88 10.86 8.26
CA GLU A 334 15.02 9.44 8.57
C GLU A 334 14.03 9.00 9.63
N LYS A 335 13.76 9.84 10.62
CA LYS A 335 12.91 9.48 11.75
C LYS A 335 12.25 10.69 12.39
N VAL A 336 10.99 10.55 12.79
CA VAL A 336 10.30 11.45 13.72
C VAL A 336 9.81 10.63 14.91
N GLU A 337 10.27 10.95 16.12
CA GLU A 337 9.95 10.15 17.31
C GLU A 337 9.56 11.04 18.50
N LEU A 338 8.53 10.63 19.25
CA LEU A 338 8.17 11.28 20.52
C LEU A 338 9.21 10.91 21.57
N ILE A 339 9.90 11.90 22.12
CA ILE A 339 10.97 11.71 23.12
C ILE A 339 10.60 12.15 24.53
N ASP A 340 9.56 12.98 24.67
CA ASP A 340 9.04 13.41 25.97
C ASP A 340 7.56 13.81 25.84
N GLU A 341 6.76 13.43 26.83
CA GLU A 341 5.37 13.87 27.00
C GLU A 341 5.16 14.30 28.45
N PHE A 342 4.58 15.48 28.65
CA PHE A 342 4.36 16.04 29.98
C PHE A 342 3.04 16.82 30.08
N VAL A 343 2.24 16.52 31.11
CA VAL A 343 1.02 17.29 31.42
C VAL A 343 1.32 18.35 32.48
N HIS A 344 1.15 19.62 32.14
CA HIS A 344 1.41 20.71 33.07
C HIS A 344 0.39 20.74 34.22
N PRO A 345 0.82 20.70 35.49
CA PRO A 345 -0.06 20.42 36.62
C PRO A 345 -1.16 21.48 36.84
N LYS A 346 -0.88 22.74 36.48
CA LYS A 346 -1.79 23.88 36.69
C LYS A 346 -2.71 24.15 35.50
N THR A 347 -2.15 24.12 34.28
CA THR A 347 -2.90 24.45 33.06
C THR A 347 -3.58 23.23 32.44
N LYS A 348 -3.18 22.02 32.87
CA LYS A 348 -3.60 20.74 32.29
C LYS A 348 -3.33 20.59 30.79
N LYS A 349 -2.50 21.48 30.22
CA LYS A 349 -2.01 21.35 28.84
C LYS A 349 -1.01 20.20 28.76
N THR A 350 -1.09 19.41 27.70
CA THR A 350 -0.07 18.40 27.38
C THR A 350 1.00 19.04 26.50
N SER A 351 2.27 18.85 26.86
CA SER A 351 3.44 19.20 26.08
C SER A 351 3.98 17.94 25.45
N ASN A 352 4.24 17.97 24.15
CA ASN A 352 4.94 16.92 23.42
C ASN A 352 6.29 17.45 22.96
N CYS A 353 7.33 16.62 23.02
CA CYS A 353 8.61 16.87 22.41
C CYS A 353 8.93 15.76 21.42
N PHE A 354 9.06 16.13 20.15
CA PHE A 354 9.46 15.21 19.08
C PHE A 354 10.91 15.48 18.67
N ARG A 355 11.67 14.42 18.41
CA ARG A 355 12.95 14.50 17.74
C ARG A 355 12.78 14.20 16.26
N VAL A 356 13.27 15.11 15.42
CA VAL A 356 13.39 14.92 13.98
C VAL A 356 14.85 14.61 13.66
N THR A 357 15.09 13.46 13.06
CA THR A 357 16.41 13.01 12.62
C THR A 357 16.54 13.25 11.12
N TYR A 358 17.36 14.23 10.75
CA TYR A 358 17.68 14.56 9.37
C TYR A 358 18.90 13.77 8.92
N ARG A 359 18.75 12.96 7.88
CA ARG A 359 19.84 12.25 7.20
C ARG A 359 19.47 12.06 5.74
N SER A 360 20.24 12.70 4.86
CA SER A 360 20.20 12.41 3.42
C SER A 360 20.85 11.06 3.14
N MET A 361 20.30 10.34 2.15
CA MET A 361 20.95 9.15 1.61
C MET A 361 22.20 9.48 0.81
N ASP A 362 22.28 10.66 0.19
CA ASP A 362 23.22 10.88 -0.92
C ASP A 362 24.36 11.83 -0.57
N ARG A 363 24.20 12.64 0.49
CA ARG A 363 25.21 13.64 0.93
C ARG A 363 25.19 13.89 2.43
N SER A 364 26.24 14.54 2.92
CA SER A 364 26.22 15.10 4.29
C SER A 364 25.32 16.33 4.36
N LEU A 365 24.62 16.48 5.49
CA LEU A 365 23.82 17.66 5.79
C LEU A 365 24.60 18.62 6.71
N THR A 366 24.58 19.90 6.37
CA THR A 366 25.10 21.00 7.17
C THR A 366 24.10 21.37 8.27
N ASN A 367 24.57 21.93 9.38
CA ASN A 367 23.65 22.41 10.42
C ASN A 367 22.75 23.54 9.91
N LYS A 368 23.29 24.44 9.06
CA LYS A 368 22.54 25.58 8.54
C LYS A 368 21.34 25.16 7.70
N GLU A 369 21.52 24.24 6.75
CA GLU A 369 20.40 23.80 5.91
C GLU A 369 19.33 23.08 6.74
N VAL A 370 19.75 22.28 7.73
CA VAL A 370 18.82 21.58 8.62
C VAL A 370 18.07 22.57 9.52
N ASP A 371 18.73 23.63 9.98
CA ASP A 371 18.09 24.70 10.75
C ASP A 371 17.01 25.40 9.91
N ASP A 372 17.34 25.78 8.67
CA ASP A 372 16.41 26.47 7.76
C ASP A 372 15.17 25.61 7.48
N ILE A 373 15.35 24.30 7.25
CA ILE A 373 14.26 23.32 7.08
C ILE A 373 13.45 23.18 8.39
N HIS A 374 14.13 23.03 9.53
CA HIS A 374 13.46 22.79 10.80
C HIS A 374 12.66 24.01 11.28
N PHE A 375 13.10 25.22 10.96
CA PHE A 375 12.29 26.42 11.22
C PHE A 375 11.01 26.44 10.39
N GLN A 376 11.05 26.03 9.12
CA GLN A 376 9.83 25.89 8.31
C GLN A 376 8.89 24.82 8.89
N VAL A 377 9.40 23.67 9.35
CA VAL A 377 8.60 22.65 10.05
C VAL A 377 7.90 23.26 11.27
N ARG A 378 8.62 24.04 12.08
CA ARG A 378 8.05 24.68 13.27
C ARG A 378 6.96 25.69 12.91
N ASP A 379 7.21 26.55 11.93
CA ASP A 379 6.27 27.61 11.52
C ASP A 379 4.99 27.02 10.91
N ASN A 380 5.13 25.99 10.06
CA ASN A 380 3.99 25.28 9.47
C ASN A 380 3.22 24.50 10.53
N ALA A 381 3.91 23.83 11.48
CA ALA A 381 3.23 23.11 12.55
C ALA A 381 2.39 24.07 13.44
N VAL A 382 2.90 25.26 13.76
CA VAL A 382 2.11 26.29 14.48
C VAL A 382 0.87 26.71 13.70
N THR A 383 1.02 26.94 12.39
CA THR A 383 -0.05 27.47 11.54
C THR A 383 -1.13 26.42 11.30
N ASP A 384 -0.73 25.22 10.89
CA ASP A 384 -1.61 24.19 10.36
C ASP A 384 -2.19 23.33 11.47
N LEU A 385 -1.36 22.94 12.45
CA LEU A 385 -1.77 22.12 13.59
C LEU A 385 -2.31 22.96 14.76
N LYS A 386 -2.20 24.30 14.67
CA LYS A 386 -2.67 25.25 15.68
C LYS A 386 -2.11 24.96 17.09
N ILE A 387 -0.84 24.56 17.13
CA ILE A 387 -0.07 24.27 18.35
C ILE A 387 0.68 25.51 18.85
N GLU A 388 1.11 25.47 20.11
CA GLU A 388 1.91 26.52 20.74
C GLU A 388 3.31 26.00 21.05
N ILE A 389 4.33 26.46 20.32
CA ILE A 389 5.73 26.03 20.51
C ILE A 389 6.22 26.41 21.91
N ARG A 390 7.02 25.52 22.52
CA ARG A 390 7.57 25.65 23.87
C ARG A 390 9.08 25.82 23.86
#